data_AF-R6ZWC5-F1
#
_entry.id   AF-R6ZWC5-F1
#
_cell.length_a   1.000
_cell.length_b   1.000
_cell.length_c   1.000
_cell.angle_alpha   90.00
_cell.angle_beta   90.00
_cell.angle_gamma   90.00
#
_symmetry.space_group_name_H-M   'P 1'
#
loop_
_entity.id
_entity.type
_entity.pdbx_description
1 polymer ?
#
loop_
_entity_poly.entity_id
_entity_poly.type
_entity_poly.pdbx_seq_one_letter_code
_entity_poly.pdbx_strand_id
1 'polypeptide(L)'
;MAEKNEYYVEGYRFQTIEDADRARLEQKQTAYFEGKLKGRDAANILAVYDKILDEKVFVTPVGWNYVISLQEKLRLLGIREEKIRPLPVYITFQHEENTLDRNPVRDRIKVSRKKKPQERKLFISTLVNVFLGFLVLAMFVITLRGSTPNVINYKIALTNQYAAWEQELTQREKAVKEKEQELEIGMDKTVTAEE
;
A
#
# COMPACT_ATOMS: atom_id res chain seq x y z
N MET A 1 -41.18 8.60 -7.02
CA MET A 1 -40.84 9.45 -8.19
C MET A 1 -40.09 10.74 -7.83
N ALA A 2 -39.93 11.11 -6.54
CA ALA A 2 -39.23 12.34 -6.13
C ALA A 2 -37.69 12.27 -6.24
N GLU A 3 -37.08 11.11 -5.97
CA GLU A 3 -35.61 10.95 -6.01
C GLU A 3 -35.01 11.14 -7.41
N LYS A 4 -35.80 10.90 -8.47
CA LYS A 4 -35.29 11.05 -9.84
C LYS A 4 -35.03 12.51 -10.18
N ASN A 5 -35.71 13.49 -9.58
CA ASN A 5 -35.51 14.90 -9.91
C ASN A 5 -34.27 15.51 -9.22
N GLU A 6 -33.74 14.83 -8.20
CA GLU A 6 -32.63 15.33 -7.41
C GLU A 6 -31.30 15.32 -8.20
N TYR A 7 -31.16 14.40 -9.15
CA TYR A 7 -29.96 14.27 -9.98
C TYR A 7 -30.06 15.01 -11.32
N TYR A 8 -31.17 15.69 -11.62
CA TYR A 8 -31.42 16.30 -12.92
C TYR A 8 -31.37 17.83 -12.82
N VAL A 9 -30.64 18.45 -13.75
CA VAL A 9 -30.54 19.91 -13.89
C VAL A 9 -30.44 20.27 -15.37
N GLU A 10 -31.32 21.14 -15.87
CA GLU A 10 -31.37 21.60 -17.27
C GLU A 10 -31.25 20.49 -18.34
N GLY A 11 -31.84 19.32 -18.07
CA GLY A 11 -31.80 18.18 -18.99
C GLY A 11 -30.57 17.28 -18.85
N TYR A 12 -29.58 17.64 -18.04
CA TYR A 12 -28.45 16.79 -17.68
C TYR A 12 -28.79 15.93 -16.46
N ARG A 13 -28.45 14.63 -16.53
CA ARG A 13 -28.49 13.72 -15.39
C ARG A 13 -27.09 13.54 -14.82
N PHE A 14 -26.89 13.97 -13.59
CA PHE A 14 -25.64 13.81 -12.86
C PHE A 14 -25.58 12.45 -12.17
N GLN A 15 -24.35 11.95 -11.98
CA GLN A 15 -24.13 10.69 -11.25
C GLN A 15 -24.20 10.87 -9.74
N THR A 16 -23.87 12.06 -9.24
CA THR A 16 -23.89 12.37 -7.81
C THR A 16 -24.73 13.61 -7.52
N ILE A 17 -25.31 13.66 -6.31
CA ILE A 17 -26.14 14.79 -5.85
C ILE A 17 -25.27 16.06 -5.75
N GLU A 18 -24.03 15.94 -5.29
CA GLU A 18 -23.08 17.06 -5.22
C GLU A 18 -22.84 17.73 -6.58
N ASP A 19 -22.70 16.93 -7.65
CA ASP A 19 -22.52 17.45 -9.00
C ASP A 19 -23.81 18.13 -9.50
N ALA A 20 -24.99 17.58 -9.15
CA ALA A 20 -26.28 18.19 -9.46
C ALA A 20 -26.49 19.51 -8.71
N ASP A 21 -26.18 19.57 -7.41
CA ASP A 21 -26.29 20.80 -6.62
C ASP A 21 -25.34 21.89 -7.12
N ARG A 22 -24.11 21.50 -7.50
CA ARG A 22 -23.19 22.42 -8.16
C ARG A 22 -23.77 22.94 -9.47
N ALA A 23 -24.36 22.09 -10.29
CA ALA A 23 -25.00 22.51 -11.54
C ALA A 23 -26.17 23.47 -11.30
N ARG A 24 -26.96 23.28 -10.22
CA ARG A 24 -28.02 24.23 -9.81
C ARG A 24 -27.46 25.58 -9.38
N LEU A 25 -26.32 25.59 -8.67
CA LEU A 25 -25.65 26.83 -8.30
C LEU A 25 -25.12 27.55 -9.54
N GLU A 26 -24.46 26.81 -10.44
CA GLU A 26 -23.98 27.35 -11.72
C GLU A 26 -25.13 27.89 -12.58
N GLN A 27 -26.29 27.23 -12.61
CA GLN A 27 -27.49 27.72 -13.28
C GLN A 27 -27.91 29.11 -12.77
N LYS A 28 -27.94 29.30 -11.44
CA LYS A 28 -28.26 30.60 -10.82
C LYS A 28 -27.20 31.65 -11.15
N GLN A 29 -25.91 31.27 -11.14
CA GLN A 29 -24.82 32.16 -11.50
C GLN A 29 -24.90 32.59 -12.96
N THR A 30 -25.17 31.65 -13.87
CA THR A 30 -25.42 31.92 -15.30
C THR A 30 -26.53 32.95 -15.48
N ALA A 31 -27.68 32.78 -14.81
CA ALA A 31 -28.78 33.74 -14.89
C ALA A 31 -28.38 35.14 -14.38
N TYR A 32 -27.57 35.21 -13.33
CA TYR A 32 -27.03 36.46 -12.79
C TYR A 32 -26.07 37.14 -13.76
N PHE A 33 -25.11 36.41 -14.33
CA PHE A 33 -24.16 36.95 -15.30
C PHE A 33 -24.89 37.41 -16.57
N GLU A 34 -25.84 36.62 -17.06
CA GLU A 34 -26.66 36.98 -18.22
C GLU A 34 -27.39 38.30 -17.99
N GLY A 35 -28.02 38.48 -16.83
CA GLY A 35 -28.65 39.76 -16.47
C GLY A 35 -27.69 40.95 -16.49
N LYS A 36 -26.45 40.76 -16.02
CA LYS A 36 -25.42 41.82 -15.96
C LYS A 36 -24.77 42.12 -17.30
N LEU A 37 -24.80 41.18 -18.24
CA LEU A 37 -24.20 41.28 -19.57
C LEU A 37 -25.14 41.84 -20.63
N LYS A 38 -26.46 41.84 -20.39
CA LYS A 38 -27.45 42.42 -21.30
C LYS A 38 -27.11 43.88 -21.63
N GLY A 39 -26.93 44.16 -22.92
CA GLY A 39 -26.67 45.51 -23.44
C GLY A 39 -25.22 45.99 -23.32
N ARG A 40 -24.25 45.12 -23.00
CA ARG A 40 -22.82 45.47 -23.01
C ARG A 40 -22.19 45.32 -24.39
N ASP A 41 -21.15 46.12 -24.63
CA ASP A 41 -20.34 46.04 -25.85
C ASP A 41 -19.59 44.71 -25.99
N ALA A 42 -19.30 44.34 -27.24
CA ALA A 42 -18.61 43.09 -27.59
C ALA A 42 -17.25 42.92 -26.87
N ALA A 43 -16.50 44.01 -26.69
CA ALA A 43 -15.23 44.00 -25.98
C ALA A 43 -15.38 43.65 -24.47
N ASN A 44 -16.45 44.13 -23.84
CA ASN A 44 -16.74 43.82 -22.44
C ASN A 44 -17.17 42.36 -22.26
N ILE A 45 -17.96 41.84 -23.21
CA ILE A 45 -18.37 40.43 -23.22
C ILE A 45 -17.14 39.54 -23.39
N LEU A 46 -16.19 39.91 -24.25
CA LEU A 46 -14.93 39.18 -24.45
C LEU A 46 -14.10 39.15 -23.16
N ALA A 47 -13.95 40.29 -22.49
CA ALA A 47 -13.21 40.36 -21.23
C ALA A 47 -13.85 39.48 -20.13
N VAL A 48 -15.18 39.41 -20.08
CA VAL A 48 -15.90 38.54 -19.14
C VAL A 48 -15.73 37.08 -19.51
N TYR A 49 -15.83 36.73 -20.79
CA TYR A 49 -15.56 35.38 -21.29
C TYR A 49 -14.17 34.91 -20.89
N ASP A 50 -13.16 35.75 -21.14
CA ASP A 50 -11.78 35.46 -20.80
C ASP A 50 -11.59 35.26 -19.30
N LYS A 51 -12.18 36.15 -18.49
CA LYS A 51 -12.13 36.03 -17.04
C LYS A 51 -12.78 34.74 -16.53
N ILE A 52 -13.92 34.34 -17.12
CA ILE A 52 -14.62 33.09 -16.76
C ILE A 52 -13.72 31.87 -17.00
N LEU A 53 -12.96 31.87 -18.11
CA LEU A 53 -12.02 30.79 -18.43
C LEU A 53 -10.84 30.76 -17.47
N ASP A 54 -10.25 31.91 -17.15
CA ASP A 54 -9.09 32.00 -16.27
C ASP A 54 -9.42 31.60 -14.83
N GLU A 55 -10.56 32.05 -14.31
CA GLU A 55 -11.03 31.73 -12.95
C GLU A 55 -11.71 30.35 -12.85
N LYS A 56 -11.97 29.69 -13.98
CA LYS A 56 -12.69 28.40 -14.05
C LYS A 56 -14.01 28.41 -13.27
N VAL A 57 -14.78 29.47 -13.47
CA VAL A 57 -16.06 29.71 -12.75
C VAL A 57 -17.04 28.57 -12.96
N PHE A 58 -17.06 27.98 -14.17
CA PHE A 58 -17.97 26.91 -14.55
C PHE A 58 -17.24 25.59 -14.76
N VAL A 59 -17.71 24.55 -14.07
CA VAL A 59 -17.15 23.19 -14.15
C VAL A 59 -18.17 22.20 -14.70
N THR A 60 -19.46 22.44 -14.49
CA THR A 60 -20.51 21.51 -14.94
C THR A 60 -20.93 21.76 -16.39
N PRO A 61 -21.54 20.76 -17.07
CA PRO A 61 -22.07 20.94 -18.42
C PRO A 61 -23.08 22.08 -18.56
N VAL A 62 -23.82 22.40 -17.48
CA VAL A 62 -24.77 23.52 -17.43
C VAL A 62 -24.04 24.85 -17.60
N GLY A 63 -22.99 25.08 -16.82
CA GLY A 63 -22.17 26.27 -16.95
C GLY A 63 -21.39 26.32 -18.28
N TRP A 64 -20.92 25.19 -18.79
CA TRP A 64 -20.25 25.15 -20.10
C TRP A 64 -21.18 25.53 -21.25
N ASN A 65 -22.44 25.10 -21.22
CA ASN A 65 -23.43 25.53 -22.20
C ASN A 65 -23.57 27.07 -22.22
N TYR A 66 -23.53 27.71 -21.04
CA TYR A 66 -23.54 29.16 -20.97
C TYR A 66 -22.30 29.79 -21.62
N VAL A 67 -21.11 29.26 -21.35
CA VAL A 67 -19.87 29.77 -21.96
C VAL A 67 -19.87 29.60 -23.48
N ILE A 68 -20.42 28.49 -23.98
CA ILE A 68 -20.62 28.27 -25.42
C ILE A 68 -21.61 29.29 -25.99
N SER A 69 -22.71 29.56 -25.28
CA SER A 69 -23.68 30.58 -25.70
C SER A 69 -23.07 31.98 -25.74
N LEU A 70 -22.12 32.27 -24.84
CA LEU A 70 -21.37 33.52 -24.81
C LEU A 70 -20.41 33.62 -25.99
N GLN A 71 -19.73 32.51 -26.32
CA GLN A 71 -18.87 32.41 -27.50
C GLN A 71 -19.66 32.69 -28.79
N GLU A 72 -20.85 32.12 -28.92
CA GLU A 72 -21.72 32.34 -30.08
C GLU A 72 -22.16 33.81 -30.19
N LYS A 73 -22.51 34.44 -29.06
CA LYS A 73 -22.81 35.88 -29.01
C LYS A 73 -21.62 36.73 -29.47
N LEU A 74 -20.39 36.39 -29.07
CA LEU A 74 -19.18 37.09 -29.50
C LEU A 74 -18.95 36.98 -31.01
N ARG A 75 -19.23 35.81 -31.60
CA ARG A 75 -19.20 35.60 -33.06
C ARG A 75 -20.24 36.44 -33.79
N LEU A 76 -21.48 36.47 -33.28
CA LEU A 76 -22.56 37.28 -33.85
C LEU A 76 -22.25 38.78 -33.81
N LEU A 77 -21.50 39.24 -32.81
CA LEU A 77 -21.04 40.63 -32.69
C LEU A 77 -19.83 40.96 -33.59
N GLY A 78 -19.34 40.02 -34.40
CA GLY A 78 -18.29 40.24 -35.38
C GLY A 78 -16.86 40.17 -34.85
N ILE A 79 -16.64 39.56 -33.68
CA ILE A 79 -15.28 39.33 -33.17
C ILE A 79 -14.62 38.19 -33.95
N ARG A 80 -13.37 38.40 -34.38
CA ARG A 80 -12.58 37.38 -35.08
C ARG A 80 -12.38 36.14 -34.20
N GLU A 81 -12.59 34.95 -34.76
CA GLU A 81 -12.43 33.67 -34.06
C GLU A 81 -11.05 33.51 -33.40
N GLU A 82 -10.00 34.08 -34.02
CA GLU A 82 -8.62 34.09 -33.49
C GLU A 82 -8.49 34.73 -32.09
N LYS A 83 -9.37 35.69 -31.76
CA LYS A 83 -9.37 36.36 -30.45
C LYS A 83 -10.18 35.61 -29.41
N ILE A 84 -11.01 34.66 -29.83
CA ILE A 84 -11.87 33.89 -28.95
C ILE A 84 -11.08 32.66 -28.50
N ARG A 85 -10.70 32.62 -27.23
CA ARG A 85 -9.97 31.46 -26.67
C ARG A 85 -10.84 30.21 -26.75
N PRO A 86 -10.29 29.04 -27.11
CA PRO A 86 -11.06 27.79 -27.13
C PRO A 86 -11.39 27.34 -25.71
N LEU A 87 -12.58 26.75 -25.52
CA LEU A 87 -13.00 26.18 -24.24
C LEU A 87 -12.17 24.91 -23.92
N PRO A 88 -11.40 24.87 -22.82
CA PRO A 88 -10.62 23.70 -22.46
C PRO A 88 -11.52 22.55 -22.00
N VAL A 89 -11.31 21.36 -22.59
CA VAL A 89 -11.98 20.12 -22.18
C VAL A 89 -11.02 19.30 -21.33
N TYR A 90 -11.39 19.06 -20.07
CA TYR A 90 -10.54 18.36 -19.10
C TYR A 90 -10.78 16.84 -19.05
N ILE A 91 -11.65 16.33 -19.92
CA ILE A 91 -12.00 14.91 -20.02
C ILE A 91 -11.41 14.31 -21.30
N THR A 92 -10.77 13.16 -21.16
CA THR A 92 -10.23 12.38 -22.28
C THR A 92 -11.27 11.38 -22.77
N PHE A 93 -11.58 11.39 -24.06
CA PHE A 93 -12.60 10.53 -24.67
C PHE A 93 -12.04 9.26 -25.34
N GLN A 94 -10.78 8.90 -25.09
CA GLN A 94 -10.20 7.70 -25.68
C GLN A 94 -10.91 6.46 -25.11
N HIS A 95 -11.65 5.80 -25.99
CA HIS A 95 -12.23 4.49 -25.75
C HIS A 95 -11.12 3.45 -25.94
N GLU A 96 -10.52 2.97 -24.85
CA GLU A 96 -9.64 1.79 -24.94
C GLU A 96 -10.52 0.57 -25.26
N GLU A 97 -10.50 0.13 -26.52
CA GLU A 97 -11.24 -1.02 -27.06
C GLU A 97 -10.81 -2.38 -26.47
N ASN A 98 -9.93 -2.40 -25.46
CA ASN A 98 -9.43 -3.61 -24.81
C ASN A 98 -10.14 -3.91 -23.49
N THR A 99 -11.45 -4.12 -23.53
CA THR A 99 -12.20 -4.60 -22.36
C THR A 99 -13.09 -5.79 -22.67
N LEU A 100 -12.49 -6.92 -23.03
CA LEU A 100 -13.13 -8.23 -22.82
C LEU A 100 -13.15 -8.62 -21.32
N ASP A 101 -12.45 -7.88 -20.44
CA ASP A 101 -12.32 -8.21 -19.00
C ASP A 101 -12.69 -7.07 -18.02
N ARG A 102 -13.46 -6.05 -18.43
CA ARG A 102 -13.83 -4.97 -17.50
C ARG A 102 -15.25 -5.15 -16.97
N ASN A 103 -15.36 -5.97 -15.92
CA ASN A 103 -16.56 -6.08 -15.10
C ASN A 103 -16.94 -4.68 -14.54
N PRO A 104 -18.03 -4.04 -14.99
CA PRO A 104 -18.33 -2.62 -14.74
C PRO A 104 -18.81 -2.31 -13.31
N VAL A 105 -18.83 -3.30 -12.42
CA VAL A 105 -19.30 -3.16 -11.03
C VAL A 105 -18.22 -2.57 -10.10
N ARG A 106 -16.94 -2.55 -10.50
CA ARG A 106 -15.84 -2.10 -9.62
C ARG A 106 -15.44 -0.62 -9.72
N ASP A 107 -15.90 0.12 -10.73
CA ASP A 107 -15.51 1.53 -10.92
C ASP A 107 -16.37 2.55 -10.16
N ARG A 108 -17.25 2.09 -9.25
CA ARG A 108 -18.10 2.98 -8.43
C ARG A 108 -17.47 3.44 -7.10
N ILE A 109 -16.19 3.18 -6.89
CA ILE A 109 -15.46 3.77 -5.77
C ILE A 109 -14.69 4.96 -6.32
N LYS A 110 -15.25 6.18 -6.18
CA LYS A 110 -14.50 7.44 -6.32
C LYS A 110 -13.32 7.39 -5.35
N VAL A 111 -12.18 6.86 -5.78
CA VAL A 111 -10.91 7.03 -5.09
C VAL A 111 -10.48 8.46 -5.35
N SER A 112 -10.80 9.32 -4.38
CA SER A 112 -10.08 10.57 -4.10
C SER A 112 -8.62 10.42 -4.52
N ARG A 113 -8.17 11.38 -5.34
CA ARG A 113 -6.81 11.60 -5.83
C ARG A 113 -5.78 11.41 -4.70
N LYS A 114 -5.41 10.17 -4.39
CA LYS A 114 -4.30 9.84 -3.49
C LYS A 114 -3.15 9.35 -4.34
N LYS A 115 -2.16 10.23 -4.41
CA LYS A 115 -0.80 10.08 -4.92
C LYS A 115 -0.37 8.61 -5.08
N LYS A 116 0.02 8.28 -6.32
CA LYS A 116 0.88 7.18 -6.76
C LYS A 116 0.79 5.88 -5.94
N PRO A 117 -0.07 4.91 -6.33
CA PRO A 117 -0.02 3.56 -5.77
C PRO A 117 1.34 2.87 -6.02
N GLN A 118 2.13 3.36 -6.97
CA GLN A 118 3.45 2.84 -7.30
C GLN A 118 4.47 3.07 -6.18
N GLU A 119 4.47 4.24 -5.52
CA GLU A 119 5.43 4.51 -4.43
C GLU A 119 5.11 3.69 -3.17
N ARG A 120 3.82 3.52 -2.82
CA ARG A 120 3.43 2.64 -1.71
C ARG A 120 3.84 1.18 -1.93
N LYS A 121 3.75 0.66 -3.16
CA LYS A 121 4.22 -0.70 -3.48
C LYS A 121 5.73 -0.83 -3.29
N LEU A 122 6.51 0.19 -3.69
CA LEU A 122 7.96 0.21 -3.49
C LEU A 122 8.31 0.28 -1.99
N PHE A 123 7.67 1.16 -1.21
CA PHE A 123 7.90 1.24 0.24
C PHE A 123 7.53 -0.05 0.98
N ILE A 124 6.44 -0.73 0.59
CA ILE A 124 6.06 -2.02 1.16
C ILE A 124 7.09 -3.10 0.80
N SER A 125 7.53 -3.15 -0.47
CA SER A 125 8.56 -4.10 -0.91
C SER A 125 9.89 -3.89 -0.18
N THR A 126 10.31 -2.63 0.00
CA THR A 126 11.51 -2.29 0.79
C THR A 126 11.34 -2.67 2.26
N LEU A 127 10.18 -2.42 2.87
CA LEU A 127 9.92 -2.75 4.27
C LEU A 127 9.98 -4.26 4.52
N VAL A 128 9.39 -5.07 3.64
CA VAL A 128 9.45 -6.53 3.72
C VAL A 128 10.89 -7.03 3.57
N ASN A 129 11.67 -6.45 2.66
CA ASN A 129 13.07 -6.83 2.47
C ASN A 129 13.95 -6.47 3.69
N VAL A 130 13.73 -5.30 4.30
CA VAL A 130 14.43 -4.91 5.54
C VAL A 130 14.06 -5.83 6.71
N PHE A 131 12.79 -6.19 6.85
CA PHE A 131 12.34 -7.15 7.86
C PHE A 131 12.98 -8.53 7.66
N LEU A 132 13.04 -9.00 6.41
CA LEU A 132 13.71 -10.26 6.06
C LEU A 132 15.21 -10.21 6.41
N GLY A 133 15.89 -9.10 6.12
CA GLY A 133 17.29 -8.89 6.50
C GLY A 133 17.50 -8.90 8.02
N PHE A 134 16.58 -8.33 8.79
CA PHE A 134 16.62 -8.37 10.25
C PHE A 134 16.49 -9.80 10.80
N LEU A 135 15.63 -10.64 10.22
CA LEU A 135 15.52 -12.04 10.63
C LEU A 135 16.82 -12.83 10.38
N VAL A 136 17.46 -12.62 9.24
CA VAL A 136 18.76 -13.23 8.93
C VAL A 136 19.84 -12.74 9.91
N LEU A 137 19.86 -11.44 10.21
CA LEU A 137 20.77 -10.87 11.20
C LEU A 137 20.53 -11.45 12.60
N ALA A 138 19.25 -11.59 13.01
CA ALA A 138 18.89 -12.18 14.30
C ALA A 138 19.33 -13.65 14.39
N MET A 139 19.18 -14.42 13.32
CA MET A 139 19.69 -15.79 13.24
C MET A 139 21.22 -15.81 13.37
N PHE A 140 21.92 -14.85 12.76
CA PHE A 140 23.38 -14.73 12.88
C PHE A 140 23.81 -14.34 14.30
N VAL A 141 23.11 -13.40 14.94
CA VAL A 141 23.38 -13.00 16.33
C VAL A 141 23.10 -14.12 17.32
N ILE A 142 22.01 -14.89 17.13
CA ILE A 142 21.74 -16.09 17.94
C ILE A 142 22.78 -17.17 17.68
N THR A 143 23.30 -17.32 16.46
CA THR A 143 24.38 -18.27 16.18
C THR A 143 25.70 -17.84 16.82
N LEU A 144 26.00 -16.54 16.81
CA LEU A 144 27.25 -15.99 17.38
C LEU A 144 27.21 -15.86 18.91
N ARG A 145 26.05 -15.54 19.50
CA ARG A 145 25.87 -15.39 20.97
C ARG A 145 25.30 -16.62 21.63
N GLY A 146 24.51 -17.39 20.90
CA GLY A 146 24.01 -18.67 21.34
C GLY A 146 25.09 -19.69 21.09
N SER A 147 25.81 -20.02 22.16
CA SER A 147 26.42 -21.33 22.34
C SER A 147 25.37 -22.37 21.96
N THR A 148 25.39 -22.87 20.72
CA THR A 148 24.43 -23.85 20.21
C THR A 148 24.49 -25.08 21.11
N PRO A 149 23.51 -25.30 22.01
CA PRO A 149 23.55 -26.44 22.90
C PRO A 149 22.74 -27.52 22.19
N ASN A 150 23.30 -28.16 21.15
CA ASN A 150 22.57 -29.29 20.58
C ASN A 150 23.37 -30.45 19.99
N VAL A 151 24.70 -30.41 19.94
CA VAL A 151 25.47 -31.63 19.59
C VAL A 151 26.79 -31.74 20.35
N ILE A 152 27.55 -30.65 20.45
CA ILE A 152 28.89 -30.70 21.07
C ILE A 152 28.81 -30.90 22.58
N ASN A 153 27.88 -30.22 23.26
CA ASN A 153 27.74 -30.37 24.72
C ASN A 153 27.20 -31.76 25.12
N TYR A 154 26.38 -32.39 24.27
CA TYR A 154 25.92 -33.77 24.49
C TYR A 154 27.07 -34.76 24.42
N LYS A 155 27.98 -34.61 23.46
CA LYS A 155 29.19 -35.45 23.37
C LYS A 155 30.10 -35.26 24.59
N ILE A 156 30.35 -34.01 24.96
CA ILE A 156 31.22 -33.69 26.12
C ILE A 156 30.60 -34.20 27.43
N ALA A 157 29.30 -34.01 27.63
CA ALA A 157 28.60 -34.53 28.81
C ALA A 157 28.67 -36.06 28.89
N LEU A 158 28.49 -36.75 27.75
CA LEU A 158 28.56 -38.21 27.69
C LEU A 158 30.00 -38.69 27.98
N THR A 159 31.01 -38.07 27.37
CA THR A 159 32.43 -38.41 27.63
C THR A 159 32.82 -38.18 29.09
N ASN A 160 32.36 -37.10 29.71
CA ASN A 160 32.62 -36.83 31.12
C ASN A 160 31.98 -37.89 32.05
N GLN A 161 30.81 -38.41 31.69
CA GLN A 161 30.19 -39.51 32.44
C GLN A 161 30.99 -40.81 32.32
N TYR A 162 31.49 -41.14 31.12
CA TYR A 162 32.37 -42.31 30.94
C TYR A 162 33.68 -42.16 31.72
N ALA A 163 34.31 -40.98 31.70
CA ALA A 163 35.51 -40.72 32.47
C ALA A 163 35.27 -40.81 33.99
N ALA A 164 34.11 -40.35 34.46
CA ALA A 164 33.71 -40.49 35.87
C ALA A 164 33.47 -41.96 36.25
N TRP A 165 32.83 -42.75 35.38
CA TRP A 165 32.63 -44.19 35.61
C TRP A 165 33.94 -44.98 35.65
N GLU A 166 34.91 -44.63 34.80
CA GLU A 166 36.23 -45.26 34.83
C GLU A 166 36.97 -44.95 36.13
N GLN A 167 36.87 -43.71 36.63
CA GLN A 167 37.41 -43.36 37.94
C GLN A 167 36.72 -44.11 39.09
N GLU A 168 35.40 -44.27 39.04
CA GLU A 168 34.65 -45.03 40.05
C GLU A 168 35.04 -46.52 40.04
N LEU A 169 35.17 -47.14 38.86
CA LEU A 169 35.62 -48.52 38.73
C LEU A 169 37.05 -48.68 39.27
N THR A 170 37.96 -47.79 38.90
CA THR A 170 39.35 -47.83 39.37
C THR A 170 39.43 -47.72 40.90
N GLN A 171 38.62 -46.85 41.50
CA GLN A 171 38.54 -46.72 42.95
C GLN A 171 37.97 -47.98 43.61
N ARG A 172 36.95 -48.61 43.01
CA ARG A 172 36.38 -49.86 43.51
C ARG A 172 37.36 -51.02 43.38
N GLU A 173 38.06 -51.17 42.26
CA GLU A 173 39.10 -52.19 42.08
C GLU A 173 40.23 -52.00 43.08
N LYS A 174 40.66 -50.74 43.31
CA LYS A 174 41.68 -50.44 44.31
C LYS A 174 41.21 -50.79 45.72
N ALA A 175 39.97 -50.44 46.09
CA ALA A 175 39.40 -50.78 47.39
C ALA A 175 39.19 -52.29 47.56
N VAL A 176 38.83 -53.02 46.50
CA VAL A 176 38.75 -54.50 46.52
C VAL A 176 40.14 -55.09 46.69
N LYS A 177 41.16 -54.59 45.96
CA LYS A 177 42.54 -55.05 46.08
C LYS A 177 43.14 -54.79 47.46
N GLU A 178 42.87 -53.63 48.05
CA GLU A 178 43.29 -53.32 49.43
C GLU A 178 42.63 -54.28 50.42
N LYS A 179 41.34 -54.58 50.27
CA LYS A 179 40.64 -55.58 51.09
C LYS A 179 41.14 -57.01 50.85
N GLU A 180 41.48 -57.39 49.63
CA GLU A 180 42.09 -58.69 49.31
C GLU A 180 43.49 -58.84 49.93
N GLN A 181 44.25 -57.74 49.99
CA GLN A 181 45.55 -57.69 50.67
C GLN A 181 45.42 -57.74 52.20
N GLU A 182 44.45 -57.03 52.78
CA GLU A 182 44.18 -57.07 54.23
C GLU A 182 43.63 -58.43 54.70
N LEU A 183 42.86 -59.12 53.87
CA LEU A 183 42.29 -60.43 54.17
C LEU A 183 43.19 -61.61 53.75
N GLU A 184 44.36 -61.35 53.15
CA GLU A 184 45.31 -62.37 52.66
C GLU A 184 44.70 -63.40 51.67
N ILE A 185 43.59 -63.07 51.01
CA ILE A 185 42.85 -63.98 50.11
C ILE A 185 43.59 -64.20 48.77
N GLY A 186 44.63 -63.41 48.50
CA GLY A 186 45.44 -63.51 47.28
C GLY A 186 46.38 -64.71 47.21
N MET A 187 46.54 -65.51 48.28
CA MET A 187 47.52 -66.60 48.32
C MET A 187 46.92 -68.02 48.36
N ASP A 188 45.59 -68.16 48.24
CA ASP A 188 44.90 -69.47 48.28
C ASP A 188 44.30 -69.92 46.92
N LYS A 189 44.90 -69.48 45.81
CA LYS A 189 44.51 -69.97 44.46
C LYS A 189 45.63 -70.64 43.67
N THR A 190 46.83 -70.80 44.26
CA THR A 190 47.97 -71.44 43.58
C THR A 190 48.49 -72.71 44.26
N VAL A 191 47.85 -73.23 45.31
CA VAL A 191 48.34 -74.43 46.05
C VAL A 191 47.42 -75.65 45.94
N THR A 192 46.22 -75.55 45.35
CA THR A 192 45.29 -76.69 45.19
C THR A 192 45.23 -77.24 43.77
N ALA A 193 46.38 -77.25 43.07
CA ALA A 193 46.54 -77.90 41.78
C ALA A 193 47.86 -78.70 41.73
N GLU A 194 48.07 -79.64 42.66
CA GLU A 194 48.89 -80.85 42.47
C GLU A 194 48.77 -81.77 43.71
N GLU A 195 47.87 -82.74 43.61
CA GLU A 195 47.89 -84.17 44.06
C GLU A 195 46.46 -84.70 44.24
#